data_AF-A0A9N9V331-F1
#
_entry.id   AF-A0A9N9V331-F1
#
_cell.length_a   1.000
_cell.length_b   1.000
_cell.length_c   1.000
_cell.angle_alpha   90.00
_cell.angle_beta   90.00
_cell.angle_gamma   90.00
#
_symmetry.space_group_name_H-M   'P 1'
#
loop_
_entity.id
_entity.type
_entity.pdbx_description
1 polymer ?
#
loop_
_entity_poly.entity_id
_entity_poly.type
_entity_poly.pdbx_seq_one_letter_code
_entity_poly.pdbx_strand_id
1 'polypeptide(L)' 'MSRFFPHPPYAEDQPLHHTILTTHVLTRGFTAGAIVGSLLSASRHVLSPARRQQPVARLLPRLLASSSTGALVGVGLSA' A
#
# COMPACT_ATOMS: atom_id res chain seq x y z
N MET A 1 -36.85 -8.89 11.38
CA MET A 1 -35.53 -9.12 10.75
C MET A 1 -35.60 -8.64 9.31
N SER A 2 -35.02 -7.47 9.00
CA SER A 2 -35.02 -6.92 7.64
C SER A 2 -34.23 -7.82 6.71
N ARG A 3 -34.92 -8.45 5.76
CA ARG A 3 -34.35 -9.34 4.73
C ARG A 3 -33.29 -8.67 3.85
N PHE A 4 -33.18 -7.35 3.92
CA PHE A 4 -32.24 -6.51 3.17
C PHE A 4 -30.85 -6.38 3.80
N PHE A 5 -30.69 -6.75 5.08
CA PHE A 5 -29.39 -6.71 5.79
C PHE A 5 -29.19 -7.98 6.61
N PRO A 6 -28.84 -9.11 5.97
CA PRO A 6 -28.56 -10.35 6.68
C PRO A 6 -27.40 -10.14 7.65
N HIS A 7 -27.66 -10.30 8.95
CA HIS A 7 -26.62 -10.34 9.98
C HIS A 7 -26.05 -11.76 10.02
N PRO A 8 -24.74 -11.96 9.79
CA PRO A 8 -24.14 -13.27 9.91
C PRO A 8 -24.27 -13.77 11.36
N PRO A 9 -24.62 -15.04 11.61
CA PRO A 9 -24.80 -15.57 12.96
C PRO A 9 -23.50 -15.62 13.80
N TYR A 10 -22.37 -15.28 13.18
CA TYR A 10 -21.02 -15.31 13.74
C TYR A 10 -20.31 -13.94 13.70
N ALA A 11 -21.00 -12.87 13.28
CA ALA A 11 -20.35 -11.57 13.04
C ALA A 11 -20.01 -10.83 14.34
N GLU A 12 -20.74 -11.11 15.42
CA GLU A 12 -20.67 -10.39 16.69
C GLU A 12 -19.44 -10.82 17.53
N ASP A 13 -19.05 -12.10 17.46
CA ASP A 13 -18.09 -12.72 18.41
C ASP A 13 -16.79 -13.19 17.75
N GLN A 14 -16.33 -12.55 16.67
CA GLN A 14 -15.07 -12.96 16.06
C GLN A 14 -13.91 -12.75 17.07
N PRO A 15 -13.25 -13.82 17.54
CA PRO A 15 -12.15 -13.67 18.47
C PRO A 15 -11.03 -12.91 17.77
N LEU A 16 -10.42 -11.95 18.48
CA LEU A 16 -9.32 -11.12 17.98
C LEU A 16 -9.69 -10.19 16.81
N HIS A 17 -10.95 -9.77 16.67
CA HIS A 17 -11.39 -8.88 15.59
C HIS A 17 -10.51 -7.62 15.44
N HIS A 18 -10.07 -7.00 16.54
CA HIS A 18 -9.13 -5.86 16.49
C HIS A 18 -7.78 -6.24 15.89
N THR A 19 -7.21 -7.40 16.26
CA THR A 19 -5.93 -7.86 15.70
C THR A 19 -6.05 -8.18 14.22
N ILE A 20 -7.15 -8.83 13.82
CA ILE A 20 -7.41 -9.16 12.42
C ILE A 20 -7.56 -7.88 11.60
N LEU A 21 -8.33 -6.91 12.10
CA LEU A 21 -8.53 -5.66 11.40
C LEU A 21 -7.25 -4.83 11.32
N THR A 22 -6.51 -4.69 12.42
CA THR A 22 -5.25 -3.93 12.44
C THR A 22 -4.20 -4.55 11.52
N THR A 23 -4.00 -5.87 11.58
CA THR A 23 -3.07 -6.56 10.66
C THR A 23 -3.52 -6.44 9.20
N HIS A 24 -4.83 -6.54 8.93
CA HIS A 24 -5.38 -6.32 7.59
C HIS A 24 -5.05 -4.91 7.09
N VAL A 25 -5.38 -3.88 7.88
CA VAL A 25 -5.17 -2.50 7.48
C VAL A 25 -3.68 -2.19 7.29
N LEU A 26 -2.82 -2.64 8.20
CA LEU A 26 -1.36 -2.44 8.10
C LEU A 26 -0.77 -3.12 6.86
N THR A 27 -1.13 -4.38 6.59
CA THR A 27 -0.62 -5.11 5.41
C THR A 27 -1.12 -4.51 4.10
N ARG A 28 -2.37 -4.03 4.07
CA ARG A 28 -2.93 -3.29 2.92
C ARG A 28 -2.27 -1.94 2.73
N GLY A 29 -2.07 -1.17 3.81
CA GLY A 29 -1.38 0.12 3.80
C GLY A 29 0.07 -0.01 3.31
N PHE A 30 0.81 -1.01 3.80
CA PHE A 30 2.16 -1.32 3.34
C PHE A 30 2.20 -1.61 1.84
N THR A 31 1.34 -2.52 1.38
CA THR A 31 1.32 -2.95 -0.04
C THR A 31 0.88 -1.80 -0.96
N ALA A 32 -0.18 -1.08 -0.59
CA ALA A 32 -0.66 0.06 -1.35
C ALA A 32 0.38 1.19 -1.42
N GLY A 33 1.01 1.52 -0.29
CA GLY A 33 2.08 2.50 -0.22
C GLY A 33 3.28 2.15 -1.11
N ALA A 34 3.71 0.88 -1.08
CA ALA A 34 4.80 0.39 -1.94
C ALA A 34 4.48 0.53 -3.44
N ILE A 35 3.26 0.17 -3.83
CA ILE A 35 2.77 0.28 -5.21
C ILE A 35 2.75 1.76 -5.65
N VAL A 36 2.17 2.64 -4.84
CA VAL A 36 2.10 4.08 -5.13
C VAL A 36 3.50 4.69 -5.22
N GLY A 37 4.40 4.38 -4.28
CA GLY A 37 5.78 4.85 -4.31
C GLY A 37 6.53 4.43 -5.57
N SER A 38 6.36 3.17 -5.98
CA SER A 38 6.95 2.62 -7.21
C SER A 38 6.39 3.30 -8.46
N LEU A 39 5.07 3.47 -8.55
CA LEU A 39 4.40 4.15 -9.66
C LEU A 39 4.83 5.61 -9.79
N LEU A 40 4.96 6.33 -8.68
CA LEU A 40 5.43 7.72 -8.68
C LEU A 40 6.89 7.82 -9.15
N SER A 41 7.75 6.89 -8.74
CA SER A 41 9.15 6.87 -9.17
C SER A 41 9.30 6.50 -10.65
N ALA A 42 8.55 5.49 -11.11
CA ALA A 42 8.50 5.08 -12.51
C ALA A 42 7.93 6.18 -13.41
N SER A 43 6.80 6.79 -13.04
CA SER A 43 6.21 7.91 -13.79
C SER A 43 7.14 9.11 -13.87
N ARG A 44 7.86 9.46 -12.79
CA ARG A 44 8.88 10.51 -12.84
C ARG A 44 10.03 10.17 -13.77
N HIS A 45 10.45 8.90 -13.86
CA HIS A 45 11.49 8.48 -14.79
C HIS A 45 11.01 8.56 -16.25
N VAL A 46 9.76 8.16 -16.51
CA VAL A 46 9.17 8.20 -17.85
C VAL A 46 8.79 9.62 -18.28
N LEU A 47 8.30 10.49 -17.40
CA LEU A 47 7.77 11.80 -17.77
C LEU A 47 8.83 12.91 -17.71
N SER A 48 9.92 12.74 -16.94
CA SER A 48 10.94 13.78 -16.80
C SER A 48 12.08 13.59 -17.83
N PRO A 49 12.29 14.54 -18.77
CA PRO A 49 13.36 14.44 -19.76
C PRO A 49 14.76 14.39 -19.11
N ALA A 50 14.96 15.10 -18.01
CA ALA A 50 16.20 15.06 -17.23
C ALA A 50 16.49 13.69 -16.60
N ARG A 51 15.43 12.93 -16.25
CA ARG A 51 15.58 11.59 -15.65
C ARG A 51 15.68 10.48 -16.68
N ARG A 52 15.15 10.67 -17.89
CA ARG A 52 15.28 9.72 -19.01
C ARG A 52 16.72 9.49 -19.45
N GLN A 53 17.58 10.51 -19.33
CA GLN A 53 19.01 10.41 -19.66
C GLN A 53 19.82 9.65 -18.60
N GLN A 54 19.22 9.29 -17.46
CA GLN A 54 19.91 8.55 -16.42
C GLN A 54 20.07 7.07 -16.81
N PRO A 55 21.20 6.44 -16.48
CA PRO A 55 21.40 5.03 -16.78
C PRO A 55 20.38 4.15 -16.05
N VAL A 56 19.86 3.14 -16.76
CA VAL A 56 18.86 2.17 -16.26
C VAL A 56 19.34 1.44 -15.01
N ALA A 57 20.66 1.26 -14.86
CA ALA A 57 21.27 0.70 -13.64
C ALA A 57 20.91 1.46 -12.35
N ARG A 58 20.58 2.76 -12.45
CA ARG A 58 20.14 3.57 -11.30
C ARG A 58 18.63 3.48 -11.04
N LEU A 59 17.86 2.85 -11.92
CA LEU A 59 16.41 2.74 -11.80
C LEU A 59 16.01 1.80 -10.66
N LEU A 60 16.59 0.60 -10.63
CA LEU A 60 16.26 -0.41 -9.62
C LEU A 60 16.47 0.08 -8.17
N PRO A 61 17.65 0.60 -7.77
CA PRO A 61 17.83 1.09 -6.40
C PRO A 61 16.92 2.28 -6.06
N ARG A 62 16.57 3.12 -7.05
CA ARG A 62 15.61 4.23 -6.85
C ARG A 62 14.18 3.74 -6.68
N LEU A 63 13.77 2.73 -7.45
CA LEU A 63 12.45 2.10 -7.32
C LEU A 63 12.32 1.42 -5.96
N LEU A 64 13.36 0.68 -5.53
CA LEU A 64 13.41 0.07 -4.21
C LEU A 64 13.32 1.12 -3.11
N ALA A 65 14.13 2.19 -3.17
CA ALA A 65 14.05 3.27 -2.19
C ALA A 65 12.66 3.92 -2.15
N SER A 66 12.07 4.23 -3.31
CA SER A 66 10.74 4.83 -3.38
C SER A 66 9.63 3.89 -2.91
N SER A 67 9.76 2.59 -3.17
CA SER A 67 8.83 1.57 -2.72
C SER A 67 8.87 1.46 -1.20
N SER A 68 10.07 1.40 -0.61
CA SER A 68 10.25 1.38 0.84
C SER A 68 9.70 2.63 1.52
N THR A 69 10.02 3.83 1.01
CA THR A 69 9.45 5.07 1.56
C THR A 69 7.94 5.11 1.41
N GLY A 70 7.42 4.72 0.25
CA GLY A 70 5.98 4.64 0.00
C GLY A 70 5.28 3.66 0.95
N ALA A 71 5.88 2.51 1.22
CA ALA A 71 5.36 1.51 2.14
C ALA A 71 5.28 2.04 3.58
N LEU A 72 6.33 2.71 4.06
CA LEU A 72 6.36 3.32 5.40
C LEU A 72 5.31 4.42 5.55
N VAL A 73 5.18 5.28 4.53
CA VAL A 73 4.14 6.33 4.51
C VAL A 73 2.75 5.70 4.47
N GLY A 74 2.55 4.66 3.65
CA GLY A 74 1.27 3.95 3.55
C GLY A 74 0.86 3.29 4.86
N VAL A 75 1.80 2.67 5.58
CA VAL A 75 1.58 2.15 6.94
C VAL A 75 1.20 3.28 7.88
N GLY A 76 1.97 4.37 7.93
CA GLY A 76 1.74 5.49 8.84
C GLY A 76 0.43 6.26 8.60
N LEU A 77 -0.08 6.27 7.37
CA LEU A 77 -1.40 6.85 7.05
C LEU A 77 -2.58 5.91 7.37
N SER A 78 -2.30 4.61 7.52
CA SER A 78 -3.31 3.58 7.75
C SER A 78 -3.40 3.13 9.22
N ALA A 79 -2.45 3.55 10.05
CA ALA A 79 -2.40 3.31 11.49
C ALA A 79 -3.00 4.49 12.26
#